data_AF-A0A5C6TVQ8-F1
#
_entry.id   AF-A0A5C6TVQ8-F1
#
_cell.length_a   1.000
_cell.length_b   1.000
_cell.length_c   1.000
_cell.angle_alpha   90.00
_cell.angle_beta   90.00
_cell.angle_gamma   90.00
#
_symmetry.space_group_name_H-M   'P 1'
#
loop_
_entity.id
_entity.type
_entity.pdbx_description
1 polymer ?
#
loop_
_entity_poly.entity_id
_entity_poly.type
_entity_poly.pdbx_seq_one_letter_code
_entity_poly.pdbx_strand_id
1 'polypeptide(L)'
;MAVPSPMFPDKMSARIEGLRLRRDCAAALDADARAVEAAALADHVVPRLGNGATIAAYHPLKSEIDPGAILDRLTPGQRAAFPWFADREAEMIWRSGPPTEPGPWGMGQPGADAPAVDPDIVLVPIVLADRAGTRIGHGKGHYDRALARLRARRAVATIGIGWACQLVPGPLPADSWDVRLDAVATPEGWFPCA
;
A
#
# COMPACT_ATOMS: atom_id res chain seq x y z
N MET A 1 31.50 -0.20 -6.74
CA MET A 1 30.75 1.04 -6.42
C MET A 1 30.28 0.94 -4.98
N ALA A 2 30.49 1.98 -4.17
CA ALA A 2 29.99 1.99 -2.79
C ALA A 2 28.45 2.02 -2.82
N VAL A 3 27.79 1.13 -2.08
CA VAL A 3 26.33 1.20 -1.89
C VAL A 3 26.07 2.46 -1.06
N PRO A 4 25.23 3.40 -1.53
CA PRO A 4 24.94 4.61 -0.76
C PRO A 4 24.35 4.25 0.60
N SER A 5 24.83 4.93 1.65
CA SER A 5 24.34 4.72 3.01
C SER A 5 22.86 5.09 3.11
N PRO A 6 22.07 4.36 3.92
CA PRO A 6 20.66 4.66 4.09
C PRO A 6 20.47 6.06 4.70
N MET A 7 19.39 6.74 4.30
CA MET A 7 19.01 8.06 4.83
C MET A 7 18.76 8.05 6.33
N PHE A 8 18.41 6.89 6.88
CA PHE A 8 18.11 6.69 8.28
C PHE A 8 19.02 5.60 8.83
N PRO A 9 19.45 5.70 10.11
CA PRO A 9 20.32 4.71 10.72
C PRO A 9 19.65 3.33 10.84
N ASP A 10 18.34 3.31 11.02
CA ASP A 10 17.55 2.08 11.21
C ASP A 10 16.08 2.28 10.81
N LYS A 11 15.34 1.18 10.69
CA LYS A 11 13.92 1.18 10.31
C LYS A 11 13.00 1.83 11.34
N MET A 12 13.35 1.83 12.62
CA MET A 12 12.54 2.45 13.66
C MET A 12 12.58 3.98 13.53
N SER A 13 13.78 4.53 13.36
CA SER A 13 14.01 5.96 13.10
C SER A 13 13.29 6.41 11.83
N ALA A 14 13.41 5.65 10.73
CA ALA A 14 12.68 5.92 9.49
C ALA A 14 11.15 5.88 9.67
N ARG A 15 10.64 4.94 10.48
CA ARG A 15 9.21 4.81 10.76
C ARG A 15 8.66 5.98 11.57
N ILE A 16 9.39 6.42 12.60
CA ILE A 16 8.99 7.59 13.41
C ILE A 16 8.84 8.81 12.52
N GLU A 17 9.86 9.08 11.70
CA GLU A 17 9.85 10.24 10.83
C GLU A 17 8.78 10.14 9.73
N GLY A 18 8.64 8.99 9.07
CA GLY A 18 7.62 8.80 8.06
C GLY A 18 6.19 8.94 8.59
N LEU A 19 5.91 8.46 9.81
CA LEU A 19 4.61 8.64 10.44
C LEU A 19 4.34 10.11 10.81
N ARG A 20 5.39 10.87 11.15
CA ARG A 20 5.30 12.31 11.39
C ARG A 20 5.01 13.04 10.08
N LEU A 21 5.81 12.82 9.05
CA LEU A 21 5.63 13.41 7.71
C LEU A 21 4.23 13.13 7.17
N ARG A 22 3.77 11.86 7.20
CA ARG A 22 2.43 11.47 6.76
C ARG A 22 1.33 12.25 7.49
N ARG A 23 1.46 12.42 8.81
CA ARG A 23 0.48 13.16 9.62
C ARG A 23 0.47 14.62 9.25
N ASP A 24 1.65 15.24 9.15
CA ASP A 24 1.80 16.67 8.88
C ASP A 24 1.28 17.01 7.46
N CYS A 25 1.61 16.20 6.46
CA CYS A 25 1.10 16.36 5.09
C CYS A 25 -0.43 16.22 5.03
N ALA A 26 -0.99 15.19 5.67
CA ALA A 26 -2.44 15.03 5.68
C ALA A 26 -3.12 16.18 6.44
N ALA A 27 -2.55 16.65 7.56
CA ALA A 27 -3.12 17.74 8.36
C ALA A 27 -3.06 19.10 7.67
N ALA A 28 -2.13 19.29 6.73
CA ALA A 28 -2.05 20.50 5.90
C ALA A 28 -3.17 20.61 4.86
N LEU A 29 -3.89 19.51 4.61
CA LEU A 29 -4.97 19.42 3.62
C LEU A 29 -6.32 19.31 4.34
N ASP A 30 -7.27 20.15 3.94
CA ASP A 30 -8.68 19.98 4.29
C ASP A 30 -9.32 18.81 3.51
N ALA A 31 -10.61 18.56 3.75
CA ALA A 31 -11.31 17.42 3.15
C ALA A 31 -11.38 17.51 1.61
N ASP A 32 -11.62 18.70 1.08
CA ASP A 32 -11.74 18.90 -0.37
C ASP A 32 -10.39 18.74 -1.05
N ALA A 33 -9.33 19.32 -0.47
CA ALA A 33 -7.97 19.16 -0.97
C ALA A 33 -7.54 17.68 -0.92
N ARG A 34 -7.85 16.94 0.14
CA ARG A 34 -7.57 15.49 0.19
C ARG A 34 -8.30 14.70 -0.89
N ALA A 35 -9.54 15.07 -1.20
CA ALA A 35 -10.31 14.44 -2.28
C ALA A 35 -9.68 14.72 -3.67
N VAL A 36 -9.21 15.95 -3.89
CA VAL A 36 -8.48 16.32 -5.11
C VAL A 36 -7.18 15.50 -5.25
N GLU A 37 -6.40 15.40 -4.18
CA GLU A 37 -5.15 14.62 -4.16
C GLU A 37 -5.42 13.12 -4.39
N ALA A 38 -6.47 12.56 -3.79
CA ALA A 38 -6.87 11.17 -4.02
C ALA A 38 -7.33 10.94 -5.47
N ALA A 39 -8.03 11.90 -6.08
CA ALA A 39 -8.40 11.84 -7.49
C ALA A 39 -7.18 11.90 -8.42
N ALA A 40 -6.20 12.76 -8.12
CA ALA A 40 -4.95 12.84 -8.87
C ALA A 40 -4.12 11.54 -8.75
N LEU A 41 -4.04 10.96 -7.55
CA LEU A 41 -3.47 9.63 -7.35
C LEU A 41 -4.17 8.60 -8.24
N ALA A 42 -5.51 8.61 -8.30
CA ALA A 42 -6.27 7.68 -9.12
C ALA A 42 -6.00 7.87 -10.62
N ASP A 43 -5.81 9.09 -11.11
CA ASP A 43 -5.43 9.38 -12.50
C ASP A 43 -4.10 8.70 -12.87
N HIS A 44 -3.17 8.58 -11.93
CA HIS A 44 -1.89 7.91 -12.14
C HIS A 44 -1.96 6.38 -12.05
N VAL A 45 -2.86 5.84 -11.22
CA VAL A 45 -2.91 4.40 -10.92
C VAL A 45 -3.88 3.65 -11.84
N VAL A 46 -5.09 4.17 -12.09
CA VAL A 46 -6.15 3.47 -12.84
C VAL A 46 -5.71 2.98 -14.22
N PRO A 47 -4.96 3.77 -15.04
CA PRO A 47 -4.48 3.30 -16.34
C PRO A 47 -3.53 2.09 -16.28
N ARG A 48 -3.06 1.71 -15.08
CA ARG A 48 -2.12 0.60 -14.85
C ARG A 48 -2.78 -0.66 -14.29
N LEU A 49 -4.09 -0.64 -14.00
CA LEU A 49 -4.75 -1.75 -13.30
C LEU A 49 -5.03 -2.99 -14.17
N GLY A 50 -4.88 -2.88 -15.50
CA GLY A 50 -5.14 -3.99 -16.41
C GLY A 50 -6.62 -4.41 -16.46
N ASN A 51 -7.05 -4.98 -17.58
CA ASN A 51 -8.44 -5.41 -17.74
C ASN A 51 -8.71 -6.69 -16.95
N GLY A 52 -9.86 -6.78 -16.26
CA GLY A 52 -10.29 -8.01 -15.59
C GLY A 52 -9.51 -8.39 -14.32
N ALA A 53 -8.60 -7.53 -13.85
CA ALA A 53 -7.75 -7.80 -12.72
C ALA A 53 -8.51 -7.80 -11.37
N THR A 54 -7.94 -8.50 -10.40
CA THR A 54 -8.28 -8.41 -8.98
C THR A 54 -7.28 -7.49 -8.30
N ILE A 55 -7.78 -6.37 -7.76
CA ILE A 55 -7.01 -5.30 -7.15
C ILE A 55 -7.22 -5.38 -5.65
N ALA A 56 -6.17 -5.74 -4.93
CA ALA A 56 -6.15 -5.68 -3.47
C ALA A 56 -5.84 -4.26 -2.99
N ALA A 57 -6.74 -3.67 -2.23
CA ALA A 57 -6.54 -2.39 -1.56
C ALA A 57 -6.61 -2.54 -0.05
N TYR A 58 -6.00 -1.61 0.67
CA TYR A 58 -6.14 -1.52 2.12
C TYR A 58 -7.34 -0.67 2.50
N HIS A 59 -7.85 -0.89 3.71
CA HIS A 59 -8.73 0.09 4.34
C HIS A 59 -7.86 1.15 5.03
N PRO A 60 -7.96 2.44 4.66
CA PRO A 60 -7.03 3.47 5.13
C PRO A 60 -7.13 3.67 6.65
N LEU A 61 -5.97 3.78 7.29
CA LEU A 61 -5.86 4.04 8.72
C LEU A 61 -5.32 5.44 8.99
N LYS A 62 -6.05 6.20 9.80
CA LYS A 62 -5.66 7.52 10.32
C LYS A 62 -5.43 8.57 9.23
N SER A 63 -4.17 8.77 8.84
CA SER A 63 -3.71 9.81 7.91
C SER A 63 -3.13 9.22 6.62
N GLU A 64 -3.44 7.96 6.34
CA GLU A 64 -3.17 7.35 5.04
C GLU A 64 -4.02 8.02 3.96
N ILE A 65 -3.46 8.16 2.75
CA ILE A 65 -4.25 8.54 1.59
C ILE A 65 -5.26 7.41 1.30
N ASP A 66 -6.49 7.77 0.97
CA ASP A 66 -7.55 6.80 0.73
C ASP A 66 -7.46 6.25 -0.71
N PRO A 67 -7.31 4.92 -0.91
CA PRO A 67 -7.33 4.33 -2.24
C PRO A 67 -8.74 4.27 -2.85
N GLY A 68 -9.79 4.71 -2.15
CA GLY A 68 -11.20 4.70 -2.59
C GLY A 68 -11.40 5.31 -3.97
N ALA A 69 -10.76 6.44 -4.27
CA ALA A 69 -10.84 7.09 -5.59
C ALA A 69 -10.32 6.20 -6.75
N ILE A 70 -9.44 5.25 -6.46
CA ILE A 70 -9.00 4.22 -7.43
C ILE A 70 -10.08 3.16 -7.57
N LEU A 71 -10.64 2.71 -6.45
CA LEU A 71 -11.65 1.64 -6.40
C LEU A 71 -12.98 2.05 -7.04
N ASP A 72 -13.37 3.31 -6.90
CA ASP A 72 -14.59 3.88 -7.51
C ASP A 72 -14.52 3.90 -9.04
N ARG A 73 -13.33 3.76 -9.61
CA ARG A 73 -13.06 3.80 -11.04
C ARG A 73 -12.79 2.42 -11.65
N LEU A 74 -13.00 1.35 -10.88
CA LEU A 74 -12.89 0.00 -11.42
C LEU A 74 -13.97 -0.25 -12.47
N THR A 75 -13.56 -0.84 -13.59
CA THR A 75 -14.46 -1.16 -14.71
C THR A 75 -15.12 -2.52 -14.52
N PRO A 76 -16.23 -2.81 -15.21
CA PRO A 76 -16.79 -4.16 -15.27
C PRO A 76 -15.72 -5.22 -15.57
N GLY A 77 -15.70 -6.29 -14.77
CA GLY A 77 -14.70 -7.36 -14.84
C GLY A 77 -13.52 -7.18 -13.89
N GLN A 78 -13.21 -5.97 -13.43
CA GLN A 78 -12.27 -5.76 -12.33
C GLN A 78 -12.94 -6.03 -10.99
N ARG A 79 -12.16 -6.51 -10.01
CA ARG A 79 -12.66 -6.85 -8.67
C ARG A 79 -11.79 -6.21 -7.60
N ALA A 80 -12.42 -5.66 -6.57
CA ALA A 80 -11.73 -5.22 -5.38
C ALA A 80 -11.59 -6.37 -4.37
N ALA A 81 -10.43 -6.43 -3.74
CA ALA A 81 -10.15 -7.31 -2.61
C ALA A 81 -9.53 -6.51 -1.46
N PHE A 82 -9.70 -6.99 -0.23
CA PHE A 82 -9.15 -6.33 0.95
C PHE A 82 -8.46 -7.34 1.87
N PRO A 83 -7.47 -6.90 2.65
CA PRO A 83 -6.87 -7.70 3.70
C PRO A 83 -7.92 -8.29 4.63
N TRP A 84 -7.74 -9.54 4.99
CA TRP A 84 -8.58 -10.25 5.94
C TRP A 84 -7.71 -11.06 6.90
N PHE A 85 -8.11 -11.06 8.16
CA PHE A 85 -7.48 -11.81 9.24
C PHE A 85 -8.54 -12.62 9.98
N ALA A 86 -8.22 -13.89 10.28
CA ALA A 86 -9.08 -14.73 11.13
C ALA A 86 -9.06 -14.23 12.58
N ASP A 87 -7.90 -13.80 13.06
CA ASP A 87 -7.66 -13.25 14.39
C ASP A 87 -6.36 -12.39 14.38
N ARG A 88 -5.89 -11.95 15.55
CA ARG A 88 -4.71 -11.07 15.68
C ARG A 88 -3.37 -11.76 15.40
N GLU A 89 -3.32 -13.08 15.47
CA GLU A 89 -2.12 -13.91 15.28
C GLU A 89 -2.09 -14.52 13.88
N ALA A 90 -3.23 -14.59 13.21
CA ALA A 90 -3.40 -15.12 11.88
C ALA A 90 -2.56 -14.40 10.81
N GLU A 91 -2.19 -15.14 9.78
CA GLU A 91 -1.62 -14.56 8.57
C GLU A 91 -2.65 -13.75 7.79
N MET A 92 -2.19 -12.67 7.17
CA MET A 92 -3.02 -11.89 6.26
C MET A 92 -3.29 -12.69 4.99
N ILE A 93 -4.55 -12.73 4.58
CA ILE A 93 -4.99 -13.15 3.24
C ILE A 93 -5.77 -12.01 2.59
N TRP A 94 -6.17 -12.19 1.33
CA TRP A 94 -7.10 -11.28 0.67
C TRP A 94 -8.42 -11.99 0.41
N ARG A 95 -9.51 -11.26 0.63
CA ARG A 95 -10.86 -11.69 0.24
C ARG A 95 -11.48 -10.66 -0.69
N SER A 96 -12.23 -11.12 -1.67
CA SER A 96 -12.93 -10.28 -2.63
C SER A 96 -14.19 -9.68 -2.01
N GLY A 97 -14.52 -8.44 -2.37
CA GLY A 97 -15.71 -7.75 -1.88
C GLY A 97 -15.40 -6.64 -0.87
N PRO A 98 -16.38 -5.80 -0.53
CA PRO A 98 -16.18 -4.64 0.32
C PRO A 98 -15.87 -5.02 1.78
N PRO A 99 -15.24 -4.13 2.55
CA PRO A 99 -15.06 -4.32 3.98
C PRO A 99 -16.40 -4.14 4.72
N THR A 100 -17.03 -5.25 5.10
CA THR A 100 -18.35 -5.29 5.74
C THR A 100 -18.31 -5.59 7.24
N GLU A 101 -17.16 -6.02 7.76
CA GLU A 101 -17.00 -6.45 9.15
C GLU A 101 -15.77 -5.79 9.79
N PRO A 102 -15.78 -5.60 11.13
CA PRO A 102 -14.60 -5.17 11.84
C PRO A 102 -13.58 -6.31 11.94
N GLY A 103 -12.41 -6.09 11.38
CA GLY A 103 -11.25 -6.94 11.55
C GLY A 103 -10.46 -6.63 12.83
N PRO A 104 -9.38 -7.37 13.08
CA PRO A 104 -8.51 -7.09 14.21
C PRO A 104 -7.94 -5.67 14.13
N TRP A 105 -7.71 -5.03 15.27
CA TRP A 105 -7.30 -3.61 15.36
C TRP A 105 -8.32 -2.59 14.80
N GLY A 106 -9.56 -3.00 14.55
CA GLY A 106 -10.65 -2.11 14.14
C GLY A 106 -10.59 -1.68 12.67
N MET A 107 -9.78 -2.34 11.84
CA MET A 107 -9.78 -2.12 10.40
C MET A 107 -11.02 -2.78 9.77
N GLY A 108 -11.62 -2.17 8.75
CA GLY A 108 -12.63 -2.86 7.96
C GLY A 108 -12.03 -4.02 7.16
N GLN A 109 -12.69 -5.18 7.14
CA GLN A 109 -12.33 -6.33 6.30
C GLN A 109 -13.59 -6.99 5.71
N PRO A 110 -13.46 -7.76 4.62
CA PRO A 110 -14.60 -8.48 4.04
C PRO A 110 -15.17 -9.52 5.01
N GLY A 111 -16.42 -9.93 4.78
CA GLY A 111 -17.06 -11.00 5.56
C GLY A 111 -16.26 -12.31 5.56
N ALA A 112 -16.38 -13.09 6.63
CA ALA A 112 -15.68 -14.38 6.76
C ALA A 112 -16.09 -15.42 5.68
N ASP A 113 -17.24 -15.25 5.04
CA ASP A 113 -17.76 -16.04 3.93
C ASP A 113 -17.32 -15.51 2.55
N ALA A 114 -16.75 -14.31 2.49
CA ALA A 114 -16.31 -13.69 1.23
C ALA A 114 -15.19 -14.52 0.57
N PRO A 115 -15.17 -14.70 -0.77
CA PRO A 115 -14.19 -15.59 -1.40
C PRO A 115 -12.75 -15.15 -1.16
N ALA A 116 -11.90 -16.09 -0.71
CA ALA A 116 -10.45 -15.87 -0.69
C ALA A 116 -9.91 -15.79 -2.12
N VAL A 117 -9.03 -14.81 -2.36
CA VAL A 117 -8.49 -14.53 -3.70
C VAL A 117 -7.00 -14.22 -3.64
N ASP A 118 -6.31 -14.57 -4.72
CA ASP A 118 -4.94 -14.15 -4.97
C ASP A 118 -4.97 -12.96 -5.96
N PRO A 119 -4.69 -11.73 -5.50
CA PRO A 119 -4.81 -10.54 -6.34
C PRO A 119 -3.74 -10.48 -7.44
N ASP A 120 -4.08 -9.83 -8.54
CA ASP A 120 -3.15 -9.53 -9.64
C ASP A 120 -2.31 -8.29 -9.32
N ILE A 121 -2.90 -7.34 -8.59
CA ILE A 121 -2.29 -6.08 -8.17
C ILE A 121 -2.56 -5.83 -6.70
N VAL A 122 -1.55 -5.43 -5.94
CA VAL A 122 -1.67 -5.05 -4.53
C VAL A 122 -1.27 -3.59 -4.35
N LEU A 123 -2.22 -2.78 -3.91
CA LEU A 123 -1.99 -1.43 -3.40
C LEU A 123 -1.51 -1.54 -1.96
N VAL A 124 -0.26 -1.16 -1.71
CA VAL A 124 0.42 -1.31 -0.43
C VAL A 124 0.50 0.05 0.26
N PRO A 125 -0.06 0.24 1.48
CA PRO A 125 0.11 1.49 2.21
C PRO A 125 1.58 1.63 2.65
N ILE A 126 2.15 2.82 2.45
CA ILE A 126 3.53 3.11 2.85
C ILE A 126 3.59 4.02 4.08
N VAL A 127 4.65 3.88 4.88
CA VAL A 127 5.09 4.91 5.83
C VAL A 127 6.17 5.77 5.16
N LEU A 128 7.16 5.14 4.54
CA LEU A 128 8.08 5.73 3.57
C LEU A 128 8.33 4.72 2.45
N ALA A 129 8.70 5.22 1.28
CA ALA A 129 9.27 4.41 0.21
C ALA A 129 10.40 5.16 -0.48
N ASP A 130 11.33 4.44 -1.09
CA ASP A 130 12.37 5.00 -1.96
C ASP A 130 12.13 4.61 -3.43
N ARG A 131 12.96 5.16 -4.33
CA ARG A 131 12.90 4.89 -5.77
C ARG A 131 13.35 3.47 -6.16
N ALA A 132 13.98 2.73 -5.25
CA ALA A 132 14.36 1.34 -5.45
C ALA A 132 13.27 0.35 -5.00
N GLY A 133 12.11 0.86 -4.54
CA GLY A 133 10.99 0.07 -4.07
C GLY A 133 11.17 -0.48 -2.66
N THR A 134 12.20 -0.04 -1.92
CA THR A 134 12.28 -0.29 -0.48
C THR A 134 11.15 0.46 0.20
N ARG A 135 10.48 -0.19 1.16
CA ARG A 135 9.40 0.45 1.93
C ARG A 135 9.62 0.30 3.42
N ILE A 136 9.19 1.32 4.16
CA ILE A 136 8.96 1.23 5.59
C ILE A 136 7.45 1.08 5.80
N GLY A 137 7.06 0.05 6.54
CA GLY A 137 5.68 -0.16 7.00
C GLY A 137 5.56 0.00 8.52
N HIS A 138 4.40 -0.37 9.07
CA HIS A 138 4.11 -0.29 10.51
C HIS A 138 4.89 -1.27 11.41
N GLY A 139 5.71 -2.16 10.84
CA GLY A 139 6.65 -3.01 11.58
C GLY A 139 6.13 -4.39 12.01
N LYS A 140 4.92 -4.79 11.58
CA LYS A 140 4.37 -6.14 11.86
C LYS A 140 4.64 -7.19 10.78
N GLY A 141 5.14 -6.76 9.61
CA GLY A 141 5.54 -7.64 8.52
C GLY A 141 4.39 -8.40 7.84
N HIS A 142 3.13 -7.98 8.02
CA HIS A 142 1.98 -8.65 7.39
C HIS A 142 2.08 -8.62 5.86
N TYR A 143 2.39 -7.47 5.28
CA TYR A 143 2.58 -7.33 3.83
C TYR A 143 3.80 -8.11 3.33
N ASP A 144 4.94 -8.08 4.02
CA ASP A 144 6.12 -8.83 3.58
C ASP A 144 5.85 -10.34 3.51
N ARG A 145 5.25 -10.91 4.57
CA ARG A 145 4.88 -12.34 4.58
C ARG A 145 3.86 -12.68 3.49
N ALA A 146 2.78 -11.89 3.39
CA ALA A 146 1.71 -12.18 2.43
C ALA A 146 2.17 -12.01 0.97
N LEU A 147 2.96 -10.98 0.67
CA LEU A 147 3.50 -10.74 -0.67
C LEU A 147 4.55 -11.76 -1.06
N ALA A 148 5.42 -12.18 -0.14
CA ALA A 148 6.38 -13.25 -0.40
C ALA A 148 5.66 -14.55 -0.77
N ARG A 149 4.62 -14.91 0.01
CA ARG A 149 3.78 -16.08 -0.26
C ARG A 149 3.06 -16.01 -1.60
N LEU A 150 2.56 -14.82 -1.97
CA LEU A 150 1.86 -14.58 -3.22
C LEU A 150 2.81 -14.65 -4.43
N ARG A 151 3.95 -13.95 -4.36
CA ARG A 151 4.99 -13.96 -5.41
C ARG A 151 5.60 -15.33 -5.65
N ALA A 152 5.66 -16.18 -4.63
CA ALA A 152 6.11 -17.57 -4.78
C ALA A 152 5.14 -18.43 -5.64
N ARG A 153 3.88 -18.02 -5.78
CA ARG A 153 2.85 -18.78 -6.51
C ARG A 153 2.53 -18.19 -7.88
N ARG A 154 2.62 -16.87 -8.02
CA ARG A 154 2.22 -16.16 -9.23
C ARG A 154 2.92 -14.81 -9.36
N ALA A 155 2.90 -14.29 -10.59
CA ALA A 155 3.20 -12.88 -10.81
C ALA A 155 2.12 -12.01 -10.14
N VAL A 156 2.57 -10.96 -9.46
CA VAL A 156 1.75 -9.94 -8.82
C VAL A 156 2.48 -8.61 -8.89
N ALA A 157 1.77 -7.55 -9.28
CA ALA A 157 2.30 -6.19 -9.23
C ALA A 157 2.00 -5.54 -7.88
N THR A 158 2.99 -4.87 -7.31
CA THR A 158 2.89 -4.20 -6.00
C THR A 158 3.16 -2.72 -6.16
N ILE A 159 2.18 -1.91 -5.74
CA ILE A 159 2.21 -0.46 -5.92
C ILE A 159 2.12 0.17 -4.53
N GLY A 160 3.20 0.83 -4.10
CA GLY A 160 3.19 1.62 -2.88
C GLY A 160 2.31 2.86 -3.06
N ILE A 161 1.35 3.06 -2.18
CA ILE A 161 0.44 4.20 -2.21
C ILE A 161 0.70 5.07 -0.98
N GLY A 162 0.93 6.37 -1.23
CA GLY A 162 1.16 7.35 -0.17
C GLY A 162 1.10 8.79 -0.67
N TRP A 163 1.21 9.73 0.27
CA TRP A 163 1.39 11.15 -0.05
C TRP A 163 2.78 11.39 -0.65
N ALA A 164 2.96 12.49 -1.39
CA ALA A 164 4.23 12.84 -2.02
C ALA A 164 5.41 12.88 -1.03
N CYS A 165 5.17 13.42 0.17
CA CYS A 165 6.18 13.53 1.23
C CYS A 165 6.66 12.20 1.81
N GLN A 166 6.05 11.07 1.42
CA GLN A 166 6.47 9.74 1.87
C GLN A 166 7.44 9.07 0.89
N LEU A 167 7.64 9.64 -0.31
CA LEU A 167 8.63 9.17 -1.26
C LEU A 167 9.95 9.92 -1.04
N VAL A 168 10.95 9.22 -0.47
CA VAL A 168 12.23 9.83 -0.11
C VAL A 168 13.25 9.74 -1.26
N PRO A 169 14.18 10.71 -1.36
CA PRO A 169 15.13 10.76 -2.48
C PRO A 169 16.30 9.77 -2.35
N GLY A 170 16.57 9.25 -1.15
CA GLY A 170 17.69 8.36 -0.87
C GLY A 170 17.26 6.99 -0.35
N PRO A 171 18.20 6.05 -0.25
CA PRO A 171 17.90 4.67 0.10
C PRO A 171 17.38 4.55 1.54
N LEU A 172 16.43 3.64 1.74
CA LEU A 172 15.91 3.29 3.06
C LEU A 172 16.64 2.06 3.64
N PRO A 173 16.68 1.90 4.97
CA PRO A 173 17.17 0.67 5.59
C PRO A 173 16.26 -0.51 5.23
N ALA A 174 16.84 -1.57 4.68
CA ALA A 174 16.16 -2.77 4.22
C ALA A 174 16.74 -4.02 4.88
N ASP A 175 15.88 -5.01 5.12
CA ASP A 175 16.26 -6.36 5.52
C ASP A 175 16.12 -7.32 4.33
N SER A 176 16.81 -8.47 4.39
CA SER A 176 16.82 -9.45 3.28
C SER A 176 15.48 -10.09 2.98
N TRP A 177 14.53 -10.02 3.92
CA TRP A 177 13.17 -10.55 3.77
C TRP A 177 12.15 -9.50 3.35
N ASP A 178 12.55 -8.23 3.19
CA ASP A 178 11.63 -7.20 2.72
C ASP A 178 11.30 -7.42 1.24
N VAL A 179 10.01 -7.41 0.93
CA VAL A 179 9.55 -7.58 -0.45
C VAL A 179 9.51 -6.21 -1.11
N ARG A 180 10.38 -5.94 -2.08
CA ARG A 180 10.40 -4.66 -2.83
C ARG A 180 9.12 -4.42 -3.61
N LEU A 181 8.72 -3.15 -3.67
CA LEU A 181 7.64 -2.66 -4.52
C LEU A 181 8.06 -2.62 -6.00
N ASP A 182 7.10 -2.76 -6.90
CA ASP A 182 7.33 -2.62 -8.35
C ASP A 182 7.16 -1.16 -8.79
N ALA A 183 6.33 -0.39 -8.08
CA ALA A 183 6.17 1.04 -8.26
C ALA A 183 5.72 1.73 -6.97
N VAL A 184 5.87 3.04 -6.93
CA VAL A 184 5.23 3.93 -5.95
C VAL A 184 4.37 4.92 -6.72
N ALA A 185 3.16 5.19 -6.23
CA ALA A 185 2.29 6.23 -6.75
C ALA A 185 1.90 7.20 -5.64
N THR A 186 1.91 8.48 -5.99
CA THR A 186 1.49 9.59 -5.15
C THR A 186 0.61 10.52 -5.99
N PRO A 187 -0.09 11.49 -5.40
CA PRO A 187 -0.80 12.50 -6.18
C PRO A 187 0.07 13.26 -7.20
N GLU A 188 1.38 13.37 -6.97
CA GLU A 188 2.32 14.02 -7.89
C GLU A 188 2.76 13.15 -9.07
N GLY A 189 2.48 11.85 -9.06
CA GLY A 189 2.89 11.00 -10.16
C GLY A 189 3.03 9.50 -9.88
N TRP A 190 3.42 8.81 -10.96
CA TRP A 190 3.77 7.40 -10.98
C TRP A 190 5.29 7.21 -11.05
N PHE A 191 5.83 6.38 -10.17
CA PHE A 191 7.27 6.17 -10.03
C PHE A 191 7.60 4.67 -10.11
N PRO A 192 8.06 4.16 -11.27
CA PRO A 192 8.55 2.79 -11.38
C PRO A 192 9.75 2.58 -10.47
N CYS A 193 9.82 1.45 -9.78
CA CYS A 193 10.98 1.09 -8.96
C CYS A 193 12.00 0.34 -9.83
N ALA A 194 13.28 0.71 -9.69
CA ALA A 194 14.39 0.11 -10.45
C ALA A 194 15.58 -0.22 -9.53
#